data_AF-A0A672H5F8-F1
#
_entry.id   AF-A0A672H5F8-F1
#
_cell.length_a   1.000
_cell.length_b   1.000
_cell.length_c   1.000
_cell.angle_alpha   90.00
_cell.angle_beta   90.00
_cell.angle_gamma   90.00
#
_symmetry.space_group_name_H-M   'P 1'
#
loop_
_entity.id
_entity.type
_entity.pdbx_description
1 polymer ?
#
loop_
_entity_poly.entity_id
_entity_poly.type
_entity_poly.pdbx_seq_one_letter_code
_entity_poly.pdbx_strand_id
1 'polypeptide(L)'
;MNRDWRVSGLLVQLPLPEHINERAVCNAIAPEKDVDGFHIVNIGKLCLDQRSMVPATPAAVWEIIKRAGIETVGKNVLVAGRSKNVGMPIAMLLHTDRNHERPGGDATVTIAHRCTPRERLKELTRLADIIIAAAECLRGRHHCSRAFS
;
A
#
# COMPACT_ATOMS: atom_id res chain seq x y z
N MET A 1 10.29 19.74 -16.47
CA MET A 1 10.53 18.95 -15.24
C MET A 1 11.07 17.55 -15.56
N ASN A 2 10.33 16.65 -16.21
CA ASN A 2 10.84 15.30 -16.55
C ASN A 2 12.21 15.32 -17.27
N ARG A 3 12.37 16.20 -18.28
CA ARG A 3 13.61 16.34 -19.06
C ARG A 3 14.69 17.20 -18.40
N ASP A 4 14.42 17.83 -17.25
CA ASP A 4 15.42 18.66 -16.55
C ASP A 4 16.31 17.76 -15.69
N TRP A 5 17.60 17.70 -16.01
CA TRP A 5 18.60 16.87 -15.31
C TRP A 5 18.85 17.32 -13.86
N ARG A 6 18.54 18.58 -13.52
CA ARG A 6 18.67 19.11 -12.15
C ARG A 6 17.55 18.63 -11.22
N VAL A 7 16.48 18.05 -11.79
CA VAL A 7 15.33 17.54 -11.04
C VAL A 7 15.44 16.03 -10.93
N SER A 8 15.73 15.53 -9.72
CA SER A 8 15.89 14.10 -9.45
C SER A 8 14.58 13.39 -9.12
N GLY A 9 13.55 14.13 -8.68
CA GLY A 9 12.29 13.57 -8.23
C GLY A 9 11.11 14.50 -8.45
N LEU A 10 9.94 13.92 -8.65
CA LEU A 10 8.68 14.57 -8.93
C LEU A 10 7.57 13.87 -8.15
N LEU A 11 6.79 14.67 -7.44
CA LEU A 11 5.57 14.26 -6.75
C LEU A 11 4.43 15.19 -7.15
N VAL A 12 3.21 14.70 -7.04
CA VAL A 12 2.01 15.50 -7.25
C VAL A 12 1.10 15.30 -6.05
N GLN A 13 0.78 16.40 -5.36
CA GLN A 13 -0.07 16.35 -4.18
C GLN A 13 -1.51 15.96 -4.57
N LEU A 14 -1.97 14.85 -4.01
CA LEU A 14 -3.35 14.34 -4.14
C LEU A 14 -4.20 14.73 -2.91
N PRO A 15 -5.54 14.79 -3.03
CA PRO A 15 -6.34 14.54 -4.23
C PRO A 15 -6.30 15.72 -5.22
N LEU A 16 -6.48 15.43 -6.50
CA LEU A 16 -6.65 16.47 -7.51
C LEU A 16 -8.12 16.92 -7.61
N PRO A 17 -8.38 18.12 -8.17
CA PRO A 17 -9.74 18.51 -8.55
C PRO A 17 -10.44 17.46 -9.43
N GLU A 18 -11.74 17.24 -9.24
CA GLU A 18 -12.48 16.12 -9.87
C GLU A 18 -12.40 16.08 -11.40
N HIS A 19 -12.20 17.22 -12.06
CA HIS A 19 -12.08 17.30 -13.51
C HIS A 19 -10.69 16.88 -14.03
N ILE A 20 -9.72 16.64 -13.15
CA ILE A 20 -8.37 16.20 -13.51
C ILE A 20 -8.24 14.70 -13.26
N ASN A 21 -7.78 13.99 -14.29
CA ASN A 21 -7.53 12.55 -14.18
C ASN A 21 -6.21 12.27 -13.45
N GLU A 22 -6.31 11.91 -12.15
CA GLU A 22 -5.15 11.55 -11.32
C GLU A 22 -4.25 10.49 -11.95
N ARG A 23 -4.83 9.45 -12.56
CA ARG A 23 -4.05 8.37 -13.18
C ARG A 23 -3.24 8.89 -14.38
N ALA A 24 -3.82 9.76 -15.19
CA ALA A 24 -3.11 10.37 -16.31
C ALA A 24 -1.95 11.24 -15.83
N VAL A 25 -2.15 12.00 -14.74
CA VAL A 25 -1.09 12.83 -14.14
C VAL A 25 0.03 11.97 -13.57
N CYS A 26 -0.27 10.95 -12.77
CA CYS A 26 0.76 10.05 -12.22
C CYS A 26 1.55 9.33 -13.33
N ASN A 27 0.88 8.92 -14.42
CA ASN A 27 1.53 8.27 -15.56
C ASN A 27 2.31 9.24 -16.47
N ALA A 28 2.17 10.56 -16.28
CA ALA A 28 2.95 11.55 -17.02
C ALA A 28 4.32 11.83 -16.36
N ILE A 29 4.51 11.44 -15.10
CA ILE A 29 5.79 11.55 -14.39
C ILE A 29 6.75 10.47 -14.92
N ALA A 30 7.99 10.81 -15.25
CA ALA A 30 8.97 9.81 -15.67
C ALA A 30 9.16 8.76 -14.54
N PRO A 31 9.08 7.44 -14.82
CA PRO A 31 9.12 6.39 -13.78
C PRO A 31 10.32 6.49 -12.83
N GLU A 32 11.48 6.88 -13.35
CA GLU A 32 12.73 7.06 -12.61
C GLU A 32 12.73 8.30 -11.70
N LYS A 33 11.79 9.23 -11.89
CA LYS A 33 11.59 10.43 -11.07
C LYS A 33 10.32 10.37 -10.22
N ASP A 34 9.51 9.32 -10.34
CA ASP A 34 8.25 9.16 -9.61
C ASP A 34 8.53 8.74 -8.16
N VAL A 35 8.75 9.72 -7.28
CA VAL A 35 9.07 9.46 -5.87
C VAL A 35 7.86 8.98 -5.06
N ASP A 36 6.65 9.19 -5.58
CA ASP A 36 5.41 8.68 -4.99
C ASP A 36 5.15 7.20 -5.35
N GLY A 37 5.83 6.67 -6.37
CA GLY A 37 5.67 5.29 -6.83
C GLY A 37 4.31 4.99 -7.47
N PHE A 38 3.57 6.00 -7.94
CA PHE A 38 2.22 5.85 -8.49
C PHE A 38 2.18 5.62 -10.00
N HIS A 39 3.30 5.80 -10.69
CA HIS A 39 3.44 5.50 -12.10
C HIS A 39 3.18 4.00 -12.32
N ILE A 40 2.41 3.66 -13.36
CA ILE A 40 2.00 2.28 -13.64
C ILE A 40 3.17 1.31 -13.76
N VAL A 41 4.31 1.75 -14.31
CA VAL A 41 5.55 0.96 -14.38
C VAL A 41 6.09 0.63 -12.98
N ASN A 42 6.09 1.59 -12.05
CA ASN A 42 6.59 1.36 -10.69
C ASN A 42 5.67 0.41 -9.91
N ILE A 43 4.35 0.58 -10.03
CA ILE A 43 3.36 -0.34 -9.46
C ILE A 43 3.46 -1.73 -10.09
N GLY A 44 3.58 -1.82 -11.41
CA GLY A 44 3.70 -3.09 -12.14
C GLY A 44 4.94 -3.88 -11.70
N LYS A 45 6.09 -3.21 -11.63
CA LYS A 45 7.32 -3.79 -11.07
C LYS A 45 7.14 -4.22 -9.62
N LEU A 46 6.46 -3.42 -8.79
CA LEU A 46 6.18 -3.77 -7.39
C LEU A 46 5.34 -5.05 -7.26
N CYS A 47 4.37 -5.26 -8.15
CA CYS A 47 3.53 -6.46 -8.20
C CYS A 47 4.26 -7.70 -8.76
N LEU A 48 5.38 -7.50 -9.48
CA LEU A 48 6.24 -8.56 -10.01
C LEU A 48 7.48 -8.81 -9.14
N ASP A 49 7.51 -8.26 -7.92
CA ASP A 49 8.64 -8.31 -6.99
C ASP A 49 9.98 -7.83 -7.56
N GLN A 50 9.90 -6.89 -8.51
CA GLN A 50 11.06 -6.23 -9.09
C GLN A 50 11.38 -4.94 -8.33
N ARG A 51 12.62 -4.47 -8.48
CA ARG A 51 13.03 -3.17 -7.93
C ARG A 51 12.24 -2.03 -8.60
N SER A 52 11.61 -1.20 -7.78
CA SER A 52 10.88 -0.01 -8.21
C SER A 52 10.79 1.03 -7.09
N MET A 53 10.32 2.23 -7.45
CA MET A 53 9.85 3.19 -6.44
C MET A 53 8.57 2.62 -5.82
N VAL A 54 8.67 2.22 -4.56
CA VAL A 54 7.53 1.74 -3.77
C VAL A 54 6.83 2.97 -3.17
N PRO A 55 5.49 3.02 -3.16
CA PRO A 55 4.81 4.15 -2.56
C PRO A 55 5.21 4.40 -1.11
N ALA A 56 5.37 5.67 -0.74
CA ALA A 56 6.02 6.07 0.50
C ALA A 56 5.36 5.48 1.75
N THR A 57 4.03 5.50 1.85
CA THR A 57 3.30 4.94 3.00
C THR A 57 3.47 3.42 3.13
N PRO A 58 3.24 2.61 2.07
CA PRO A 58 3.60 1.19 2.07
C PRO A 58 5.05 0.89 2.45
N ALA A 59 6.00 1.64 1.89
CA ALA A 59 7.43 1.50 2.20
C ALA A 59 7.72 1.79 3.69
N ALA A 60 7.09 2.82 4.25
CA ALA A 60 7.21 3.16 5.66
C ALA A 60 6.63 2.07 6.58
N VAL A 61 5.46 1.52 6.25
CA VAL A 61 4.86 0.40 7.01
C VAL A 61 5.80 -0.81 7.02
N TRP A 62 6.35 -1.16 5.86
CA TRP A 62 7.32 -2.26 5.75
C TRP A 62 8.59 -1.99 6.59
N GLU A 63 9.11 -0.77 6.53
CA GLU A 63 10.30 -0.39 7.30
C GLU A 63 10.05 -0.42 8.81
N ILE A 64 8.87 0.03 9.27
CA ILE A 64 8.47 -0.04 10.68
C ILE A 64 8.45 -1.48 11.16
N ILE A 65 7.83 -2.40 10.40
CA ILE A 65 7.76 -3.84 10.73
C ILE A 65 9.16 -4.42 10.91
N LYS A 66 10.06 -4.19 9.93
CA LYS A 66 11.44 -4.68 9.99
C LYS A 66 12.21 -4.12 11.17
N ARG A 67 12.14 -2.80 11.40
CA ARG A 67 12.89 -2.14 12.49
C ARG A 67 12.36 -2.50 13.88
N ALA A 68 11.07 -2.81 13.97
CA ALA A 68 10.45 -3.31 15.19
C ALA A 68 10.77 -4.80 15.46
N GLY A 69 11.41 -5.51 14.53
CA GLY A 69 11.70 -6.94 14.67
C GLY A 69 10.44 -7.82 14.64
N ILE A 70 9.37 -7.36 13.98
CA ILE A 70 8.13 -8.12 13.86
C ILE A 70 8.31 -9.18 12.77
N GLU A 71 8.25 -10.45 13.16
CA GLU A 71 8.29 -11.58 12.23
C GLU A 71 7.01 -11.62 11.37
N THR A 72 7.14 -11.69 10.05
CA THR A 72 5.99 -11.73 9.11
C THR A 72 5.77 -13.11 8.49
N VAL A 73 6.77 -13.97 8.54
CA VAL A 73 6.82 -15.19 7.74
C VAL A 73 5.85 -16.22 8.27
N GLY A 74 4.96 -16.67 7.40
CA GLY A 74 3.87 -17.58 7.78
C GLY A 74 2.84 -16.96 8.74
N LYS A 75 2.95 -15.65 9.05
CA LYS A 75 1.98 -14.95 9.90
C LYS A 75 0.73 -14.57 9.13
N ASN A 76 -0.39 -14.53 9.84
CA ASN A 76 -1.65 -14.03 9.31
C ASN A 76 -1.67 -12.50 9.40
N VAL A 77 -1.67 -11.83 8.26
CA VAL A 77 -1.76 -10.38 8.18
C VAL A 77 -3.12 -9.99 7.63
N LEU A 78 -3.83 -9.10 8.33
CA LEU A 78 -5.04 -8.47 7.82
C LEU A 78 -4.73 -7.04 7.36
N VAL A 79 -4.90 -6.77 6.07
CA VAL A 79 -4.87 -5.40 5.53
C VAL A 79 -6.32 -4.93 5.32
N ALA A 80 -6.78 -4.02 6.17
CA ALA A 80 -8.10 -3.42 6.05
C ALA A 80 -8.01 -2.13 5.21
N GLY A 81 -8.22 -2.26 3.91
CA GLY A 81 -8.08 -1.19 2.93
C GLY A 81 -7.52 -1.72 1.62
N ARG A 82 -8.05 -1.24 0.49
CA ARG A 82 -7.63 -1.70 -0.86
C ARG A 82 -7.33 -0.56 -1.83
N SER A 83 -7.02 0.63 -1.30
CA SER A 83 -6.62 1.76 -2.13
C SER A 83 -5.40 1.38 -2.97
N LYS A 84 -5.31 1.95 -4.18
CA LYS A 84 -4.22 1.62 -5.11
C LYS A 84 -2.85 2.15 -4.65
N ASN A 85 -2.87 3.16 -3.78
CA ASN A 85 -1.68 3.87 -3.33
C ASN A 85 -1.18 3.37 -1.96
N VAL A 86 -2.04 2.72 -1.16
CA VAL A 86 -1.69 2.28 0.20
C VAL A 86 -2.01 0.81 0.44
N GLY A 87 -3.30 0.45 0.46
CA GLY A 87 -3.71 -0.90 0.89
C GLY A 87 -3.19 -2.02 -0.01
N MET A 88 -3.30 -1.86 -1.34
CA MET A 88 -2.80 -2.86 -2.29
C MET A 88 -1.27 -3.01 -2.23
N PRO A 89 -0.46 -1.94 -2.30
CA PRO A 89 0.99 -2.07 -2.17
C PRO A 89 1.46 -2.68 -0.83
N ILE A 90 0.80 -2.37 0.29
CA ILE A 90 1.10 -3.00 1.59
C ILE A 90 0.87 -4.51 1.52
N ALA A 91 -0.27 -4.93 0.98
CA ALA A 91 -0.56 -6.35 0.80
C ALA A 91 0.48 -7.01 -0.11
N MET A 92 0.89 -6.34 -1.19
CA MET A 92 1.94 -6.84 -2.09
C MET A 92 3.26 -7.04 -1.35
N LEU A 93 3.75 -6.04 -0.63
CA LEU A 93 5.02 -6.15 0.12
C LEU A 93 5.02 -7.29 1.14
N LEU A 94 3.88 -7.53 1.81
CA LEU A 94 3.82 -8.47 2.92
C LEU A 94 3.64 -9.92 2.49
N HIS A 95 2.92 -10.20 1.40
CA HIS A 95 2.64 -11.58 1.00
C HIS A 95 3.70 -12.20 0.07
N THR A 96 4.51 -11.39 -0.62
CA THR A 96 5.42 -11.92 -1.64
C THR A 96 6.68 -12.56 -1.07
N ASP A 97 7.36 -13.34 -1.91
CA ASP A 97 8.52 -14.14 -1.55
C ASP A 97 9.71 -13.26 -1.15
N ARG A 98 10.32 -13.56 0.01
CA ARG A 98 11.53 -12.86 0.46
C ARG A 98 12.75 -13.06 -0.45
N ASN A 99 12.74 -14.09 -1.31
CA ASN A 99 13.88 -14.48 -2.15
C ASN A 99 13.85 -13.83 -3.54
N HIS A 100 12.81 -13.06 -3.88
CA HIS A 100 12.73 -12.31 -5.13
C HIS A 100 13.66 -11.08 -5.13
N GLU A 101 13.80 -10.45 -6.31
CA GLU A 101 14.68 -9.28 -6.53
C GLU A 101 14.42 -8.15 -5.51
N ARG A 102 13.14 -7.91 -5.21
CA ARG A 102 12.71 -7.16 -4.03
C ARG A 102 12.14 -8.15 -2.99
N PRO A 103 12.82 -8.34 -1.84
CA PRO A 103 12.31 -9.19 -0.77
C PRO A 103 10.93 -8.75 -0.27
N GLY A 104 9.98 -9.69 -0.25
CA GLY A 104 8.70 -9.56 0.44
C GLY A 104 8.72 -10.11 1.87
N GLY A 105 7.54 -10.33 2.45
CA GLY A 105 7.35 -10.73 3.85
C GLY A 105 6.90 -12.17 4.10
N ASP A 106 6.60 -12.96 3.06
CA ASP A 106 6.06 -14.33 3.17
C ASP A 106 4.88 -14.48 4.14
N ALA A 107 4.06 -13.44 4.30
CA ALA A 107 2.89 -13.48 5.15
C ALA A 107 1.67 -14.05 4.41
N THR A 108 0.79 -14.72 5.15
CA THR A 108 -0.56 -15.03 4.66
C THR A 108 -1.42 -13.78 4.80
N VAL A 109 -1.59 -13.03 3.70
CA VAL A 109 -2.31 -11.74 3.73
C VAL A 109 -3.78 -11.90 3.34
N THR A 110 -4.69 -11.43 4.20
CA THR A 110 -6.10 -11.21 3.87
C THR A 110 -6.38 -9.73 3.66
N ILE A 111 -7.10 -9.39 2.59
CA ILE A 111 -7.50 -8.00 2.30
C ILE A 111 -8.99 -7.81 2.61
N ALA A 112 -9.30 -6.91 3.55
CA ALA A 112 -10.66 -6.45 3.81
C ALA A 112 -10.92 -5.08 3.18
N HIS A 113 -12.18 -4.77 2.88
CA HIS A 113 -12.57 -3.49 2.28
C HIS A 113 -14.00 -3.11 2.62
N ARG A 114 -14.50 -2.00 2.04
CA ARG A 114 -15.84 -1.45 2.32
C ARG A 114 -17.04 -2.40 2.12
N CYS A 115 -16.84 -3.54 1.45
CA CYS A 115 -17.90 -4.53 1.22
C CYS A 115 -17.71 -5.79 2.08
N THR A 116 -16.65 -5.88 2.87
CA THR A 116 -16.45 -6.95 3.84
C THR A 116 -17.47 -6.73 4.98
N PRO A 117 -18.40 -7.67 5.22
CA PRO A 117 -19.37 -7.54 6.30
C PRO A 117 -18.68 -7.40 7.66
N ARG A 118 -19.32 -6.69 8.60
CA ARG A 118 -18.75 -6.44 9.93
C ARG A 118 -18.41 -7.73 10.68
N GLU A 119 -19.29 -8.72 10.66
CA GLU A 119 -19.04 -10.00 11.34
C GLU A 119 -17.85 -10.72 10.74
N ARG A 120 -17.73 -10.72 9.40
CA ARG A 120 -16.55 -11.27 8.72
C ARG A 120 -15.28 -10.52 9.07
N LEU A 121 -15.32 -9.19 9.14
CA LEU A 121 -14.17 -8.38 9.55
C LEU A 121 -13.74 -8.71 10.99
N LYS A 122 -14.69 -8.95 11.90
CA LYS A 122 -14.44 -9.36 13.28
C LYS A 122 -13.79 -10.75 13.38
N GLU A 123 -14.22 -11.69 12.53
CA GLU A 123 -13.56 -12.99 12.43
C GLU A 123 -12.12 -12.86 11.93
N LEU A 124 -11.90 -12.10 10.86
CA LEU A 124 -10.57 -11.92 10.26
C LEU A 124 -9.59 -11.23 11.21
N THR A 125 -10.06 -10.23 11.97
CA THR A 125 -9.22 -9.53 12.97
C THR A 125 -8.79 -10.45 14.11
N ARG A 126 -9.62 -11.41 14.53
CA ARG A 126 -9.27 -12.39 15.56
C ARG A 126 -8.24 -13.42 15.11
N LEU A 127 -8.15 -13.68 13.80
CA LEU A 127 -7.20 -14.64 13.22
C LEU A 127 -5.85 -14.01 12.87
N ALA A 128 -5.78 -12.68 12.84
CA ALA A 128 -4.60 -11.95 12.39
C ALA A 128 -3.57 -11.79 13.52
N ASP A 129 -2.33 -12.13 13.23
CA ASP A 129 -1.17 -11.79 14.06
C ASP A 129 -0.82 -10.31 13.91
N ILE A 130 -1.03 -9.74 12.72
CA ILE A 130 -0.73 -8.35 12.37
C ILE A 130 -1.94 -7.74 11.67
N ILE A 131 -2.40 -6.58 12.15
CA ILE A 131 -3.50 -5.83 11.53
C ILE A 131 -2.96 -4.49 11.04
N ILE A 132 -3.18 -4.21 9.75
CA ILE A 132 -2.85 -2.93 9.13
C ILE A 132 -4.15 -2.25 8.70
N ALA A 133 -4.54 -1.21 9.42
CA ALA A 133 -5.71 -0.40 9.11
C ALA A 133 -5.33 0.71 8.11
N ALA A 134 -5.74 0.55 6.85
CA ALA A 134 -5.51 1.46 5.74
C ALA A 134 -6.82 1.89 5.05
N ALA A 135 -7.92 1.89 5.80
CA ALA A 135 -9.22 2.31 5.31
C ALA A 135 -9.45 3.79 5.68
N GLU A 136 -9.66 4.65 4.67
CA GLU A 136 -10.18 5.99 4.92
C GLU A 136 -11.60 5.89 5.47
N CYS A 137 -11.74 6.19 6.76
CA CYS A 137 -13.04 6.44 7.34
C CYS A 137 -13.27 7.95 7.30
N LEU A 138 -13.90 8.43 6.23
CA LEU A 138 -14.36 9.81 6.17
C LEU A 138 -15.19 10.10 7.42
N ARG A 139 -14.71 11.03 8.26
CA ARG A 139 -15.42 11.53 9.44
C ARG A 139 -16.81 11.97 8.99
N GLY A 140 -17.82 11.15 9.29
CA GLY A 140 -19.18 11.30 8.76
C GLY A 140 -20.01 10.02 8.83
N ARG A 141 -19.38 8.84 8.92
CA ARG A 141 -20.05 7.58 9.26
C ARG A 141 -19.33 6.89 10.41
N HIS A 142 -19.96 6.84 11.58
CA HIS A 142 -19.47 6.39 12.89
C HIS A 142 -19.01 4.91 12.99
N HIS A 143 -18.23 4.36 12.07
CA HIS A 143 -18.05 2.90 12.01
C HIS A 143 -16.63 2.35 12.17
N CYS A 144 -15.54 3.12 12.03
CA CYS A 144 -14.22 2.50 12.02
C CYS A 144 -13.59 2.30 13.42
N SER A 145 -13.71 3.26 14.34
CA SER A 145 -13.11 3.11 15.68
C SER A 145 -13.76 2.00 16.53
N ARG A 146 -14.95 1.53 16.16
CA ARG A 146 -15.65 0.40 16.78
C ARG A 146 -15.62 -0.89 15.95
N ALA A 147 -14.95 -0.89 14.79
CA ALA A 147 -14.87 -2.07 13.93
C ALA A 147 -13.70 -2.99 14.30
N PHE A 148 -12.66 -2.42 14.91
CA PHE A 148 -11.43 -3.14 15.33
C PHE A 148 -11.31 -3.30 16.86
N SER A 149 -12.31 -2.84 17.61
CA SER A 149 -12.50 -3.07 19.05
C SER A 149 -13.69 -4.00 19.26
#